data_AF-A0A9P5ZYX0-F1
#
_entry.id   AF-A0A9P5ZYX0-F1
#
_cell.length_a   1.000
_cell.length_b   1.000
_cell.length_c   1.000
_cell.angle_alpha   90.00
_cell.angle_beta   90.00
_cell.angle_gamma   90.00
#
_symmetry.space_group_name_H-M   'P 1'
#
loop_
_entity.id
_entity.type
_entity.pdbx_description
1 polymer ?
#
loop_
_entity_poly.entity_id
_entity_poly.type
_entity_poly.pdbx_seq_one_letter_code
_entity_poly.pdbx_strand_id
1 'polypeptide(L)'
;MFCRSRSSTIPSPTSFTPSTSVTNEIKNTPPVSAFSIDPGMSVVLRSSDEAPVDFTIYKALLIISSPFFAELLSLPQPSNAPREEMSEGSAVIQMAEPAETIERLLPFVYPRFVTMPHLATLEELQATLQMASKYDMKGVEKCLGEILVAPRFVEEDPMRVFAMACRYGLEDTARIAAKHTLRLSLPERHYVAEMEHISAGNLQRLVDYYFACSTVAAGVARDFSWVMKDTFSFFHRGGCSCGASTYVLIAGGSMNVPARAWWLNYMKRMGEALKERPSLATLMKRDLMEEVFEKTKTCACGRKTILDMLEFREIFSAELDKRISEVELVLNL
;
A
#
# COMPACT_ATOMS: atom_id res chain seq x y z
N MET A 1 -61.90 -34.89 7.32
CA MET A 1 -61.63 -33.55 7.90
C MET A 1 -60.60 -32.89 6.99
N PHE A 2 -60.92 -32.12 5.94
CA PHE A 2 -61.64 -30.83 5.90
C PHE A 2 -61.12 -29.88 7.00
N CYS A 3 -60.52 -28.71 6.75
CA CYS A 3 -60.83 -27.70 5.73
C CYS A 3 -59.62 -26.81 5.34
N ARG A 4 -59.66 -26.36 4.07
CA ARG A 4 -59.07 -25.14 3.52
C ARG A 4 -59.99 -23.93 3.77
N SER A 5 -59.38 -22.73 3.62
CA SER A 5 -59.94 -21.43 3.19
C SER A 5 -60.88 -20.64 4.10
N ARG A 6 -60.55 -19.34 4.29
CA ARG A 6 -61.34 -18.23 3.71
C ARG A 6 -60.59 -16.89 3.71
N SER A 7 -60.76 -16.21 2.58
CA SER A 7 -60.39 -14.84 2.23
C SER A 7 -61.13 -13.80 3.07
N SER A 8 -60.59 -12.58 3.13
CA SER A 8 -61.42 -11.37 3.14
C SER A 8 -60.69 -10.21 2.46
N THR A 9 -61.47 -9.48 1.68
CA THR A 9 -61.12 -8.39 0.77
C THR A 9 -61.40 -7.04 1.43
N ILE A 10 -60.45 -6.12 1.31
CA ILE A 10 -60.47 -4.64 1.22
C ILE A 10 -61.76 -3.89 1.61
N PRO A 11 -61.61 -2.72 2.29
CA PRO A 11 -62.19 -1.49 1.74
C PRO A 11 -61.15 -0.36 1.59
N SER A 12 -61.33 0.41 0.51
CA SER A 12 -60.60 1.63 0.14
C SER A 12 -60.77 2.75 1.17
N PRO A 13 -59.87 3.75 1.16
CA PRO A 13 -60.39 5.11 1.15
C PRO A 13 -59.67 6.03 0.14
N THR A 14 -60.51 6.66 -0.69
CA THR A 14 -60.55 8.09 -1.05
C THR A 14 -59.25 8.91 -1.11
N SER A 15 -59.03 9.40 -2.33
CA SER A 15 -58.28 10.60 -2.70
C SER A 15 -58.45 11.76 -1.73
N PHE A 16 -57.33 12.26 -1.22
CA PHE A 16 -57.19 13.61 -0.68
C PHE A 16 -56.00 14.28 -1.35
N THR A 17 -56.32 15.25 -2.23
CA THR A 17 -55.40 16.30 -2.64
C THR A 17 -55.24 17.31 -1.50
N PRO A 18 -54.03 17.82 -1.27
CA PRO A 18 -53.88 19.12 -0.64
C PRO A 18 -53.09 20.05 -1.58
N SER A 19 -53.79 21.06 -2.09
CA SER A 19 -53.19 22.35 -2.43
C SER A 19 -53.18 23.18 -1.16
N THR A 20 -52.01 23.53 -0.62
CA THR A 20 -51.70 24.87 -0.06
C THR A 20 -50.27 24.94 0.45
N SER A 21 -49.49 25.78 -0.23
CA SER A 21 -48.42 26.64 0.28
C SER A 21 -48.04 26.54 1.76
N VAL A 22 -46.84 26.01 2.03
CA VAL A 22 -46.00 26.44 3.14
C VAL A 22 -44.59 26.64 2.59
N THR A 23 -44.22 27.90 2.37
CA THR A 23 -42.84 28.34 2.14
C THR A 23 -42.05 28.10 3.42
N ASN A 24 -41.37 26.96 3.51
CA ASN A 24 -40.30 26.78 4.48
C ASN A 24 -39.02 27.33 3.86
N GLU A 25 -38.77 28.62 4.11
CA GLU A 25 -37.43 29.19 4.08
C GLU A 25 -36.55 28.37 5.01
N ILE A 26 -35.78 27.46 4.44
CA ILE A 26 -34.59 26.92 5.09
C ILE A 26 -33.64 28.12 5.16
N LYS A 27 -33.66 28.83 6.30
CA LYS A 27 -32.61 29.78 6.65
C LYS A 27 -31.30 29.01 6.65
N ASN A 28 -30.57 29.16 5.55
CA ASN A 28 -29.17 28.80 5.44
C ASN A 28 -28.45 29.34 6.67
N THR A 29 -28.07 28.43 7.56
CA THR A 29 -27.18 28.74 8.67
C THR A 29 -25.83 29.07 8.01
N PRO A 30 -25.24 30.24 8.28
CA PRO A 30 -23.98 30.60 7.65
C PRO A 30 -22.90 29.60 8.08
N PRO A 31 -21.96 29.25 7.19
CA PRO A 31 -20.82 28.44 7.57
C PRO A 31 -20.04 29.16 8.68
N VAL A 32 -19.54 28.35 9.61
CA VAL A 32 -18.80 28.75 10.81
C VAL A 32 -17.84 29.90 10.52
N SER A 33 -18.09 31.04 11.17
CA SER A 33 -17.28 32.25 11.24
C SER A 33 -15.81 32.07 10.82
N ALA A 34 -15.48 32.63 9.65
CA ALA A 34 -14.12 32.93 9.24
C ALA A 34 -13.44 33.80 10.31
N PHE A 35 -12.47 33.23 11.03
CA PHE A 35 -11.47 34.07 11.66
C PHE A 35 -10.68 34.70 10.52
N SER A 36 -10.91 35.99 10.25
CA SER A 36 -10.10 36.73 9.29
C SER A 36 -8.67 36.76 9.82
N ILE A 37 -7.74 36.20 9.05
CA ILE A 37 -6.31 36.24 9.38
C ILE A 37 -5.86 37.68 9.18
N ASP A 38 -5.14 38.25 10.15
CA ASP A 38 -4.56 39.58 10.00
C ASP A 38 -3.68 39.62 8.73
N PRO A 39 -3.90 40.56 7.79
CA PRO A 39 -3.10 40.70 6.58
C PRO A 39 -1.58 40.72 6.81
N GLY A 40 -1.14 41.25 7.97
CA GLY A 40 0.29 41.22 8.34
C GLY A 40 0.84 39.81 8.60
N MET A 41 -0.02 38.89 9.00
CA MET A 41 0.29 37.50 9.39
C MET A 41 -0.08 36.48 8.31
N SER A 42 -0.79 36.88 7.26
CA SER A 42 -1.19 36.02 6.13
C SER A 42 -0.38 36.24 4.86
N VAL A 43 -0.28 35.17 4.08
CA VAL A 43 0.15 35.18 2.68
C VAL A 43 -0.94 34.52 1.85
N VAL A 44 -1.15 35.01 0.64
CA VAL A 44 -2.08 34.44 -0.33
C VAL A 44 -1.27 33.63 -1.34
N LEU A 45 -1.53 32.33 -1.45
CA LEU A 45 -1.04 31.52 -2.56
C LEU A 45 -2.09 31.57 -3.66
N ARG A 46 -1.74 32.14 -4.81
CA ARG A 46 -2.62 32.23 -5.98
C ARG A 46 -2.33 31.08 -6.93
N SER A 47 -3.34 30.29 -7.29
CA SER A 47 -3.17 29.16 -8.20
C SER A 47 -2.88 29.60 -9.65
N SER A 48 -2.40 28.66 -10.47
CA SER A 48 -2.08 28.89 -11.88
C SER A 48 -3.26 28.70 -12.84
N ASP A 49 -4.47 28.41 -12.33
CA ASP A 49 -5.65 28.16 -13.15
C ASP A 49 -6.01 29.39 -13.99
N GLU A 50 -6.70 29.18 -15.13
CA GLU A 50 -7.20 30.29 -15.97
C GLU A 50 -8.10 31.25 -15.17
N ALA A 51 -8.86 30.70 -14.21
CA ALA A 51 -9.55 31.44 -13.17
C ALA A 51 -8.85 31.17 -11.82
N PRO A 52 -7.90 32.03 -11.39
CA PRO A 52 -7.08 31.78 -10.22
C PRO A 52 -7.90 31.67 -8.93
N VAL A 53 -7.49 30.76 -8.05
CA VAL A 53 -8.02 30.61 -6.70
C VAL A 53 -6.97 31.09 -5.70
N ASP A 54 -7.39 31.96 -4.79
CA ASP A 54 -6.54 32.54 -3.75
C ASP A 54 -6.69 31.77 -2.43
N PHE A 55 -5.60 31.17 -1.95
CA PHE A 55 -5.53 30.44 -0.68
C PHE A 55 -4.83 31.29 0.38
N THR A 56 -5.58 31.78 1.36
CA THR A 56 -5.01 32.57 2.46
C THR A 56 -4.47 31.66 3.57
N ILE A 57 -3.19 31.82 3.92
CA ILE A 57 -2.48 30.94 4.87
C ILE A 57 -1.66 31.78 5.86
N TYR A 58 -1.51 31.30 7.09
CA TYR A 58 -0.59 31.89 8.06
C TYR A 58 0.86 31.76 7.59
N LYS A 59 1.58 32.88 7.47
CA LYS A 59 3.01 32.92 7.09
C LYS A 59 3.83 31.96 7.95
N ALA A 60 3.60 31.95 9.26
CA ALA A 60 4.34 31.12 10.20
C ALA A 60 4.24 29.61 9.88
N LEU A 61 3.05 29.11 9.50
CA LEU A 61 2.88 27.70 9.15
C LEU A 61 3.64 27.36 7.86
N LEU A 62 3.53 28.22 6.85
CA LEU A 62 4.21 28.02 5.58
C LEU A 62 5.74 28.04 5.75
N ILE A 63 6.26 28.95 6.57
CA ILE A 63 7.70 29.08 6.91
C ILE A 63 8.19 27.83 7.67
N ILE A 64 7.43 27.35 8.66
CA ILE A 64 7.79 26.16 9.43
C ILE A 64 7.81 24.91 8.55
N SER A 65 6.86 24.81 7.62
CA SER A 65 6.75 23.66 6.73
C SER A 65 7.73 23.67 5.55
N SER A 66 8.34 24.82 5.22
CA SER A 66 9.14 25.00 4.00
C SER A 66 10.25 26.04 4.20
N PRO A 67 11.54 25.60 4.17
CA PRO A 67 12.68 26.51 4.11
C PRO A 67 12.64 27.43 2.88
N PHE A 68 12.14 26.94 1.74
CA PHE A 68 11.95 27.74 0.54
C PHE A 68 11.05 28.96 0.81
N PHE A 69 9.90 28.76 1.45
CA PHE A 69 9.00 29.87 1.76
C PHE A 69 9.55 30.77 2.88
N ALA A 70 10.34 30.22 3.81
CA ALA A 70 11.08 31.03 4.79
C ALA A 70 12.03 32.02 4.12
N GLU A 71 12.81 31.55 3.14
CA GLU A 71 13.72 32.40 2.37
C GLU A 71 12.93 33.40 1.53
N LEU A 72 11.95 32.95 0.74
CA LEU A 72 11.15 33.79 -0.14
C LEU A 72 10.46 34.95 0.62
N LEU A 73 9.89 34.67 1.79
CA LEU A 73 9.21 35.68 2.60
C LEU A 73 10.17 36.59 3.38
N SER A 74 11.45 36.23 3.49
CA SER A 74 12.47 37.08 4.11
C SER A 74 13.03 38.14 3.16
N LEU A 75 12.84 37.97 1.84
CA LEU A 75 13.34 38.89 0.84
C LEU A 75 12.64 40.26 0.93
N PRO A 76 13.37 41.38 0.71
CA PRO A 76 12.76 42.70 0.66
C PRO A 76 11.74 42.75 -0.50
N GLN A 77 10.47 42.96 -0.17
CA GLN A 77 9.47 43.17 -1.23
C GLN A 77 9.66 44.55 -1.86
N PRO A 78 9.55 44.67 -3.20
CA PRO A 78 9.66 45.96 -3.87
C PRO A 78 8.58 46.89 -3.35
N SER A 79 8.98 48.07 -2.88
CA SER A 79 8.11 49.06 -2.22
C SER A 79 6.97 49.61 -3.12
N ASN A 80 6.99 49.28 -4.42
CA ASN A 80 6.03 49.70 -5.44
C ASN A 80 5.45 48.50 -6.22
N ALA A 81 5.24 47.37 -5.55
CA ALA A 81 4.52 46.23 -6.11
C ALA A 81 3.15 46.67 -6.68
N PRO A 82 2.81 46.32 -7.95
CA PRO A 82 1.48 46.55 -8.50
C PRO A 82 0.39 45.99 -7.58
N ARG A 83 -0.81 46.59 -7.55
CA ARG A 83 -1.96 46.13 -6.73
C ARG A 83 -2.32 44.65 -6.94
N GLU A 84 -1.89 44.04 -8.04
CA GLU A 84 -2.08 42.62 -8.36
C GLU A 84 -1.27 41.68 -7.44
N GLU A 85 -0.20 42.17 -6.82
CA GLU A 85 0.68 41.47 -5.87
C GLU A 85 0.23 41.62 -4.40
N MET A 86 -0.85 42.39 -4.15
CA MET A 86 -1.43 42.61 -2.83
C MET A 86 -2.93 42.36 -2.85
N SER A 87 -3.37 41.24 -2.26
CA SER A 87 -4.79 40.96 -2.02
C SER A 87 -5.12 41.35 -0.59
N GLU A 88 -5.97 42.37 -0.42
CA GLU A 88 -6.44 42.85 0.90
C GLU A 88 -5.31 43.20 1.91
N GLY A 89 -4.13 43.60 1.42
CA GLY A 89 -2.96 43.94 2.25
C GLY A 89 -2.05 42.74 2.61
N SER A 90 -2.39 41.53 2.17
CA SER A 90 -1.51 40.35 2.25
C SER A 90 -0.61 40.24 1.03
N ALA A 91 0.61 39.75 1.21
CA ALA A 91 1.49 39.41 0.10
C ALA A 91 0.90 38.26 -0.71
N VAL A 92 0.89 38.38 -2.04
CA VAL A 92 0.43 37.34 -2.96
C VAL A 92 1.64 36.63 -3.57
N ILE A 93 1.67 35.30 -3.48
CA ILE A 93 2.64 34.43 -4.15
C ILE A 93 1.91 33.71 -5.28
N GLN A 94 2.34 33.98 -6.52
CA GLN A 94 1.85 33.25 -7.68
C GLN A 94 2.47 31.85 -7.70
N MET A 95 1.62 30.83 -7.68
CA MET A 95 2.00 29.41 -7.74
C MET A 95 2.00 28.93 -9.19
N ALA A 96 2.76 27.85 -9.46
CA ALA A 96 2.73 27.19 -10.78
C ALA A 96 1.75 26.01 -10.81
N GLU A 97 1.19 25.66 -9.65
CA GLU A 97 0.30 24.54 -9.45
C GLU A 97 -1.17 24.99 -9.53
N PRO A 98 -2.05 24.13 -10.06
CA PRO A 98 -3.48 24.40 -10.06
C PRO A 98 -4.04 24.32 -8.64
N ALA A 99 -5.20 24.95 -8.44
CA ALA A 99 -5.88 25.08 -7.16
C ALA A 99 -6.06 23.73 -6.47
N GLU A 100 -6.41 22.71 -7.23
CA GLU A 100 -6.66 21.36 -6.76
C GLU A 100 -5.40 20.69 -6.14
N THR A 101 -4.20 20.99 -6.65
CA THR A 101 -2.95 20.45 -6.09
C THR A 101 -2.57 21.19 -4.81
N ILE A 102 -2.75 22.52 -4.81
CA ILE A 102 -2.54 23.35 -3.62
C ILE A 102 -3.47 22.88 -2.50
N GLU A 103 -4.77 22.73 -2.79
CA GLU A 103 -5.79 22.29 -1.83
C GLU A 103 -5.46 20.93 -1.19
N ARG A 104 -4.86 20.00 -1.94
CA ARG A 104 -4.40 18.69 -1.41
C ARG A 104 -3.18 18.81 -0.50
N LEU A 105 -2.26 19.73 -0.78
CA LEU A 105 -1.05 19.96 0.01
C LEU A 105 -1.35 20.68 1.33
N LEU A 106 -2.25 21.66 1.31
CA LEU A 106 -2.52 22.52 2.47
C LEU A 106 -2.82 21.75 3.75
N PRO A 107 -3.61 20.67 3.73
CA PRO A 107 -3.84 19.88 4.93
C PRO A 107 -2.59 19.38 5.65
N PHE A 108 -1.48 19.15 4.94
CA PHE A 108 -0.23 18.73 5.56
C PHE A 108 0.53 19.87 6.25
N VAL A 109 0.25 21.12 5.88
CA VAL A 109 0.86 22.34 6.46
C VAL A 109 0.12 22.76 7.74
N TYR A 110 -1.15 22.42 7.88
CA TYR A 110 -1.98 22.81 9.01
C TYR A 110 -1.97 21.75 10.13
N PRO A 111 -1.66 22.11 11.38
CA PRO A 111 -1.62 21.16 12.51
C PRO A 111 -2.96 20.53 12.91
N ARG A 112 -4.07 20.92 12.27
CA ARG A 112 -5.44 20.62 12.73
C ARG A 112 -5.94 19.24 12.29
N PHE A 113 -5.26 18.57 11.38
CA PHE A 113 -5.72 17.30 10.83
C PHE A 113 -5.42 16.16 11.81
N VAL A 114 -6.47 15.66 12.46
CA VAL A 114 -6.42 14.46 13.31
C VAL A 114 -6.22 13.19 12.48
N THR A 115 -6.55 13.25 11.18
CA THR A 115 -6.44 12.15 10.22
C THR A 115 -5.67 12.62 8.98
N MET A 116 -4.80 11.75 8.47
CA MET A 116 -4.05 12.02 7.24
C MET A 116 -4.99 12.36 6.08
N PRO A 117 -4.64 13.33 5.23
CA PRO A 117 -5.46 13.71 4.08
C PRO A 117 -5.70 12.52 3.16
N HIS A 118 -6.94 12.38 2.68
CA HIS A 118 -7.29 11.30 1.78
C HIS A 118 -6.89 11.67 0.34
N LEU A 119 -5.82 11.06 -0.15
CA LEU A 119 -5.46 11.03 -1.57
C LEU A 119 -5.99 9.73 -2.17
N ALA A 120 -6.78 9.82 -3.23
CA ALA A 120 -7.50 8.70 -3.81
C ALA A 120 -6.63 7.90 -4.79
N THR A 121 -5.75 8.57 -5.54
CA THR A 121 -4.99 7.95 -6.63
C THR A 121 -3.48 8.23 -6.54
N LEU A 122 -2.70 7.44 -7.28
CA LEU A 122 -1.25 7.63 -7.40
C LEU A 122 -0.89 8.93 -8.12
N GLU A 123 -1.73 9.40 -9.05
CA GLU A 123 -1.56 10.68 -9.76
C GLU A 123 -1.66 11.85 -8.77
N GLU A 124 -2.65 11.83 -7.88
CA GLU A 124 -2.81 12.86 -6.85
C GLU A 124 -1.61 12.88 -5.89
N LEU A 125 -1.15 11.68 -5.47
CA LEU A 125 0.05 11.53 -4.65
C LEU A 125 1.29 12.09 -5.35
N GLN A 126 1.46 11.77 -6.64
CA GLN A 126 2.60 12.23 -7.42
C GLN A 126 2.62 13.75 -7.59
N ALA A 127 1.48 14.36 -7.93
CA ALA A 127 1.35 15.82 -8.04
C ALA A 127 1.65 16.51 -6.70
N THR A 128 1.12 15.95 -5.60
CA THR A 128 1.34 16.49 -4.25
C THR A 128 2.80 16.33 -3.80
N LEU A 129 3.44 15.18 -4.08
CA LEU A 129 4.87 14.94 -3.83
C LEU A 129 5.76 15.88 -4.66
N GLN A 130 5.42 16.10 -5.93
CA GLN A 130 6.13 17.04 -6.78
C GLN A 130 6.09 18.46 -6.22
N MET A 131 4.92 18.91 -5.76
CA MET A 131 4.77 20.22 -5.13
C MET A 131 5.54 20.30 -3.81
N ALA A 132 5.38 19.30 -2.93
CA ALA A 132 6.11 19.23 -1.66
C ALA A 132 7.63 19.29 -1.88
N SER A 133 8.14 18.56 -2.87
CA SER A 133 9.55 18.54 -3.22
C SER A 133 10.05 19.85 -3.81
N LYS A 134 9.28 20.46 -4.72
CA LYS A 134 9.59 21.76 -5.32
C LYS A 134 9.74 22.86 -4.26
N TYR A 135 8.92 22.82 -3.22
CA TYR A 135 8.92 23.81 -2.14
C TYR A 135 9.65 23.33 -0.88
N ASP A 136 10.51 22.31 -0.99
CA ASP A 136 11.35 21.77 0.09
C ASP A 136 10.59 21.43 1.40
N MET A 137 9.41 20.82 1.26
CA MET A 137 8.55 20.43 2.36
C MET A 137 8.82 19.01 2.85
N LYS A 138 10.00 18.76 3.42
CA LYS A 138 10.45 17.42 3.83
C LYS A 138 9.52 16.70 4.81
N GLY A 139 8.89 17.43 5.73
CA GLY A 139 7.88 16.86 6.62
C GLY A 139 6.66 16.34 5.86
N VAL A 140 6.23 17.07 4.83
CA VAL A 140 5.11 16.68 3.96
C VAL A 140 5.49 15.50 3.07
N GLU A 141 6.70 15.50 2.48
CA GLU A 141 7.22 14.36 1.70
C GLU A 141 7.18 13.06 2.51
N LYS A 142 7.61 13.10 3.79
CA LYS A 142 7.57 11.93 4.67
C LYS A 142 6.14 11.44 4.91
N CYS A 143 5.23 12.35 5.25
CA CYS A 143 3.81 12.04 5.42
C CYS A 143 3.18 11.42 4.17
N LEU A 144 3.51 11.93 2.98
CA LEU A 144 3.06 11.39 1.70
C LEU A 144 3.68 10.01 1.44
N GLY A 145 4.93 9.77 1.83
CA GLY A 145 5.58 8.47 1.78
C GLY A 145 4.85 7.41 2.60
N GLU A 146 4.33 7.76 3.78
CA GLU A 146 3.50 6.85 4.61
C GLU A 146 2.16 6.52 3.92
N ILE A 147 1.54 7.48 3.24
CA ILE A 147 0.32 7.24 2.46
C ILE A 147 0.62 6.38 1.23
N LEU A 148 1.77 6.59 0.59
CA LEU A 148 2.17 5.90 -0.65
C LEU A 148 2.33 4.38 -0.45
N VAL A 149 2.70 3.92 0.75
CA VAL A 149 2.79 2.48 1.08
C VAL A 149 1.51 1.90 1.67
N ALA A 150 0.40 2.66 1.68
CA ALA A 150 -0.89 2.09 2.05
C ALA A 150 -1.22 0.88 1.15
N PRO A 151 -1.83 -0.20 1.69
CA PRO A 151 -2.07 -1.45 0.95
C PRO A 151 -2.71 -1.25 -0.42
N ARG A 152 -3.67 -0.30 -0.54
CA ARG A 152 -4.33 0.01 -1.81
C ARG A 152 -3.37 0.39 -2.95
N PHE A 153 -2.26 1.06 -2.65
CA PHE A 153 -1.32 1.53 -3.67
C PHE A 153 -0.22 0.52 -3.92
N VAL A 154 0.41 0.03 -2.85
CA VAL A 154 1.55 -0.88 -2.97
C VAL A 154 1.15 -2.29 -3.42
N GLU A 155 -0.11 -2.70 -3.22
CA GLU A 155 -0.62 -3.94 -3.78
C GLU A 155 -1.14 -3.81 -5.22
N GLU A 156 -1.61 -2.62 -5.60
CA GLU A 156 -2.08 -2.32 -6.96
C GLU A 156 -0.91 -2.16 -7.92
N ASP A 157 0.05 -1.29 -7.60
CA ASP A 157 1.21 -1.01 -8.46
C ASP A 157 2.50 -0.80 -7.65
N PRO A 158 3.13 -1.89 -7.15
CA PRO A 158 4.37 -1.78 -6.38
C PRO A 158 5.55 -1.22 -7.18
N MET A 159 5.54 -1.36 -8.52
CA MET A 159 6.63 -0.86 -9.37
C MET A 159 6.59 0.67 -9.46
N ARG A 160 5.39 1.23 -9.65
CA ARG A 160 5.17 2.68 -9.64
C ARG A 160 5.45 3.29 -8.28
N VAL A 161 4.96 2.67 -7.21
CA VAL A 161 5.23 3.10 -5.84
C VAL A 161 6.73 3.09 -5.53
N PHE A 162 7.46 2.05 -5.95
CA PHE A 162 8.92 2.00 -5.82
C PHE A 162 9.62 3.14 -6.56
N ALA A 163 9.23 3.39 -7.82
CA ALA A 163 9.83 4.45 -8.62
C ALA A 163 9.56 5.84 -8.05
N MET A 164 8.33 6.10 -7.59
CA MET A 164 7.98 7.34 -6.89
C MET A 164 8.81 7.52 -5.62
N ALA A 165 8.89 6.49 -4.77
CA ALA A 165 9.67 6.56 -3.53
C ALA A 165 11.15 6.85 -3.79
N CYS A 166 11.74 6.19 -4.80
CA CYS A 166 13.12 6.46 -5.22
C CYS A 166 13.30 7.90 -5.73
N ARG A 167 12.38 8.39 -6.57
CA ARG A 167 12.45 9.75 -7.14
C ARG A 167 12.50 10.84 -6.07
N TYR A 168 11.76 10.66 -4.98
CA TYR A 168 11.64 11.64 -3.90
C TYR A 168 12.53 11.34 -2.68
N GLY A 169 13.48 10.41 -2.78
CA GLY A 169 14.41 10.12 -1.68
C GLY A 169 13.77 9.42 -0.47
N LEU A 170 12.62 8.78 -0.65
CA LEU A 170 11.87 8.13 0.41
C LEU A 170 12.36 6.67 0.60
N GLU A 171 13.51 6.50 1.22
CA GLU A 171 14.21 5.20 1.28
C GLU A 171 13.37 4.11 1.97
N ASP A 172 12.78 4.39 3.14
CA ASP A 172 11.95 3.41 3.86
C ASP A 172 10.75 2.97 3.02
N THR A 173 10.08 3.94 2.38
CA THR A 173 8.96 3.73 1.46
C THR A 173 9.38 2.88 0.27
N ALA A 174 10.57 3.14 -0.31
CA ALA A 174 11.10 2.38 -1.43
C ALA A 174 11.42 0.93 -1.04
N ARG A 175 11.96 0.69 0.17
CA ARG A 175 12.22 -0.66 0.69
C ARG A 175 10.91 -1.45 0.88
N ILE A 176 9.88 -0.82 1.43
CA ILE A 176 8.55 -1.44 1.56
C ILE A 176 8.00 -1.81 0.18
N ALA A 177 8.01 -0.87 -0.76
CA ALA A 177 7.57 -1.09 -2.14
C ALA A 177 8.32 -2.25 -2.81
N ALA A 178 9.64 -2.29 -2.66
CA ALA A 178 10.50 -3.34 -3.20
C ALA A 178 10.11 -4.73 -2.68
N LYS A 179 9.80 -4.87 -1.38
CA LYS A 179 9.31 -6.15 -0.82
C LYS A 179 7.99 -6.58 -1.49
N HIS A 180 7.09 -5.63 -1.78
CA HIS A 180 5.84 -5.92 -2.48
C HIS A 180 6.05 -6.33 -3.96
N THR A 181 7.08 -5.81 -4.64
CA THR A 181 7.42 -6.25 -6.01
C THR A 181 7.74 -7.74 -6.10
N LEU A 182 8.11 -8.40 -5.00
CA LEU A 182 8.42 -9.84 -4.96
C LEU A 182 7.19 -10.72 -5.24
N ARG A 183 5.97 -10.16 -5.15
CA ARG A 183 4.73 -10.82 -5.58
C ARG A 183 4.64 -10.97 -7.11
N LEU A 184 5.41 -10.17 -7.85
CA LEU A 184 5.46 -10.16 -9.31
C LEU A 184 6.66 -10.96 -9.81
N SER A 185 6.46 -11.76 -10.84
CA SER A 185 7.57 -12.34 -11.59
C SER A 185 8.25 -11.27 -12.44
N LEU A 186 9.49 -11.50 -12.88
CA LEU A 186 10.21 -10.51 -13.71
C LEU A 186 9.43 -10.09 -14.97
N PRO A 187 8.77 -11.00 -15.73
CA PRO A 187 7.96 -10.59 -16.88
C PRO A 187 6.73 -9.74 -16.55
N GLU A 188 6.21 -9.83 -15.32
CA GLU A 188 5.07 -9.03 -14.84
C GLU A 188 5.50 -7.62 -14.39
N ARG A 189 6.82 -7.36 -14.29
CA ARG A 189 7.36 -6.04 -13.95
C ARG A 189 7.43 -5.19 -15.20
N HIS A 190 6.38 -4.42 -15.43
CA HIS A 190 6.27 -3.55 -16.58
C HIS A 190 6.92 -2.19 -16.35
N TYR A 191 7.23 -1.53 -17.45
CA TYR A 191 7.63 -0.13 -17.46
C TYR A 191 6.50 0.76 -16.92
N VAL A 192 6.88 1.72 -16.09
CA VAL A 192 5.99 2.80 -15.60
C VAL A 192 6.72 4.13 -15.80
N ALA A 193 5.98 5.20 -16.11
CA ALA A 193 6.56 6.49 -16.49
C ALA A 193 7.50 7.07 -15.42
N GLU A 194 7.22 6.80 -14.15
CA GLU A 194 8.01 7.25 -13.01
C GLU A 194 9.45 6.69 -13.02
N MET A 195 9.70 5.60 -13.74
CA MET A 195 11.04 5.05 -13.91
C MET A 195 11.98 5.97 -14.71
N GLU A 196 11.47 6.89 -15.52
CA GLU A 196 12.30 7.86 -16.25
C GLU A 196 13.02 8.84 -15.30
N HIS A 197 12.55 8.95 -14.06
CA HIS A 197 13.06 9.89 -13.07
C HIS A 197 13.94 9.25 -12.00
N ILE A 198 14.30 7.97 -12.16
CA ILE A 198 15.19 7.27 -11.24
C ILE A 198 16.43 6.78 -11.96
N SER A 199 17.52 6.59 -11.22
CA SER A 199 18.74 6.07 -11.81
C SER A 199 18.55 4.61 -12.28
N ALA A 200 19.15 4.26 -13.42
CA ALA A 200 19.23 2.87 -13.86
C ALA A 200 19.89 1.97 -12.79
N GLY A 201 20.78 2.54 -11.97
CA GLY A 201 21.38 1.85 -10.85
C GLY A 201 20.38 1.44 -9.75
N ASN A 202 19.33 2.21 -9.49
CA ASN A 202 18.30 1.84 -8.52
C ASN A 202 17.39 0.72 -9.07
N LEU A 203 17.11 0.73 -10.37
CA LEU A 203 16.42 -0.37 -11.05
C LEU A 203 17.25 -1.66 -11.01
N GLN A 204 18.55 -1.58 -11.31
CA GLN A 204 19.43 -2.77 -11.27
C GLN A 204 19.49 -3.36 -9.85
N ARG A 205 19.58 -2.53 -8.82
CA ARG A 205 19.55 -2.98 -7.41
C ARG A 205 18.25 -3.68 -7.05
N LEU A 206 17.11 -3.22 -7.57
CA LEU A 206 15.82 -3.90 -7.38
C LEU A 206 15.79 -5.29 -8.05
N VAL A 207 16.42 -5.42 -9.22
CA VAL A 207 16.57 -6.71 -9.93
C VAL A 207 17.50 -7.65 -9.15
N ASP A 208 18.65 -7.16 -8.68
CA ASP A 208 19.59 -7.94 -7.87
C ASP A 208 18.93 -8.41 -6.57
N TYR A 209 18.18 -7.52 -5.91
CA TYR A 209 17.37 -7.82 -4.73
C TYR A 209 16.34 -8.93 -5.00
N TYR A 210 15.64 -8.87 -6.14
CA TYR A 210 14.71 -9.94 -6.53
C TYR A 210 15.43 -11.28 -6.68
N PHE A 211 16.60 -11.34 -7.34
CA PHE A 211 17.34 -12.59 -7.50
C PHE A 211 17.89 -13.14 -6.18
N ALA A 212 18.32 -12.27 -5.27
CA ALA A 212 18.74 -12.65 -3.93
C ALA A 212 17.56 -13.27 -3.15
N CYS A 213 16.41 -12.58 -3.11
CA CYS A 213 15.18 -13.08 -2.50
C CYS A 213 14.69 -14.38 -3.14
N SER A 214 14.76 -14.49 -4.47
CA SER A 214 14.39 -15.70 -5.24
C SER A 214 15.23 -16.90 -4.84
N THR A 215 16.55 -16.72 -4.76
CA THR A 215 17.50 -17.76 -4.34
C THR A 215 17.21 -18.22 -2.91
N VAL A 216 17.06 -17.28 -1.99
CA VAL A 216 16.82 -17.54 -0.58
C VAL A 216 15.47 -18.26 -0.39
N ALA A 217 14.39 -17.73 -0.97
CA ALA A 217 13.05 -18.29 -0.88
C ALA A 217 12.97 -19.72 -1.45
N ALA A 218 13.55 -19.95 -2.63
CA ALA A 218 13.62 -21.30 -3.21
C ALA A 218 14.48 -22.25 -2.37
N GLY A 219 15.51 -21.73 -1.69
CA GLY A 219 16.35 -22.47 -0.76
C GLY A 219 15.59 -23.01 0.45
N VAL A 220 14.66 -22.25 1.03
CA VAL A 220 13.81 -22.69 2.16
C VAL A 220 13.00 -23.94 1.81
N ALA A 221 12.62 -24.09 0.54
CA ALA A 221 11.89 -25.26 0.07
C ALA A 221 12.77 -26.51 -0.21
N ARG A 222 14.10 -26.38 -0.13
CA ARG A 222 15.08 -27.43 -0.43
C ARG A 222 15.88 -27.86 0.79
N ASP A 223 16.19 -26.93 1.68
CA ASP A 223 16.80 -27.19 2.98
C ASP A 223 15.70 -27.26 4.04
N PHE A 224 15.60 -28.39 4.73
CA PHE A 224 14.60 -28.62 5.79
C PHE A 224 15.19 -28.55 7.19
N SER A 225 16.43 -28.05 7.34
CA SER A 225 17.12 -27.87 8.62
C SER A 225 16.33 -27.01 9.62
N TRP A 226 15.49 -26.09 9.14
CA TRP A 226 14.61 -25.24 9.96
C TRP A 226 13.40 -25.98 10.54
N VAL A 227 13.07 -27.17 10.04
CA VAL A 227 11.96 -27.97 10.55
C VAL A 227 12.39 -28.67 11.83
N MET A 228 11.77 -28.33 12.96
CA MET A 228 12.13 -28.88 14.28
C MET A 228 11.23 -30.04 14.74
N LYS A 229 10.14 -30.30 14.01
CA LYS A 229 9.10 -31.28 14.36
C LYS A 229 9.10 -32.43 13.35
N ASP A 230 9.29 -33.66 13.84
CA ASP A 230 9.29 -34.89 13.04
C ASP A 230 7.95 -35.65 13.06
N THR A 231 6.98 -35.17 13.85
CA THR A 231 5.71 -35.89 14.08
C THR A 231 4.65 -35.68 12.99
N PHE A 232 4.96 -34.90 11.95
CA PHE A 232 4.06 -34.65 10.82
C PHE A 232 3.75 -35.95 10.05
N SER A 233 2.54 -36.06 9.51
CA SER A 233 2.07 -37.26 8.78
C SER A 233 2.90 -37.59 7.55
N PHE A 234 3.58 -36.58 6.98
CA PHE A 234 4.52 -36.73 5.87
C PHE A 234 5.92 -37.21 6.29
N PHE A 235 6.22 -37.30 7.59
CA PHE A 235 7.47 -37.82 8.15
C PHE A 235 7.40 -39.23 8.75
N HIS A 236 6.39 -40.02 8.37
CA HIS A 236 6.07 -41.25 9.10
C HIS A 236 6.75 -42.54 8.58
N ARG A 237 7.05 -43.44 9.51
CA ARG A 237 7.74 -44.73 9.32
C ARG A 237 6.81 -45.97 9.42
N GLY A 238 5.47 -45.83 9.53
CA GLY A 238 4.54 -46.97 9.64
C GLY A 238 3.06 -46.71 9.30
N GLY A 239 2.27 -47.78 9.07
CA GLY A 239 0.80 -47.79 9.04
C GLY A 239 0.07 -47.53 7.70
N CYS A 240 0.69 -46.86 6.72
CA CYS A 240 0.05 -46.60 5.42
C CYS A 240 1.01 -46.89 4.26
N SER A 241 0.55 -47.68 3.28
CA SER A 241 1.24 -48.01 2.02
C SER A 241 1.36 -46.84 1.04
N CYS A 242 1.10 -45.61 1.50
CA CYS A 242 1.16 -44.40 0.70
C CYS A 242 2.62 -44.00 0.36
N GLY A 243 3.18 -44.74 -0.61
CA GLY A 243 4.28 -44.36 -1.49
C GLY A 243 5.70 -44.49 -0.92
N ALA A 244 6.66 -44.59 -1.85
CA ALA A 244 8.09 -44.56 -1.56
C ALA A 244 8.46 -43.30 -0.75
N SER A 245 9.40 -43.48 0.18
CA SER A 245 9.98 -42.40 0.99
C SER A 245 11.47 -42.26 0.67
N THR A 246 11.94 -41.03 0.56
CA THR A 246 13.38 -40.75 0.71
C THR A 246 13.65 -40.27 2.13
N TYR A 247 14.91 -40.00 2.44
CA TYR A 247 15.34 -39.46 3.71
C TYR A 247 15.71 -37.98 3.56
N VAL A 248 15.31 -37.16 4.53
CA VAL A 248 15.67 -35.73 4.61
C VAL A 248 16.24 -35.40 5.97
N LEU A 249 17.13 -34.40 6.00
CA LEU A 249 17.73 -33.89 7.21
C LEU A 249 16.93 -32.70 7.73
N ILE A 250 16.58 -32.74 9.02
CA ILE A 250 15.85 -31.70 9.73
C ILE A 250 16.58 -31.32 11.02
N ALA A 251 16.06 -30.36 11.78
CA ALA A 251 16.58 -29.92 13.08
C ALA A 251 18.08 -29.58 13.04
N GLY A 252 18.45 -28.61 12.22
CA GLY A 252 19.85 -28.21 12.02
C GLY A 252 20.71 -29.28 11.35
N GLY A 253 20.09 -30.29 10.72
CA GLY A 253 20.78 -31.42 10.11
C GLY A 253 21.06 -32.59 11.06
N SER A 254 20.64 -32.50 12.33
CA SER A 254 20.90 -33.51 13.36
C SER A 254 19.98 -34.73 13.26
N MET A 255 18.81 -34.60 12.61
CA MET A 255 17.80 -35.65 12.53
C MET A 255 17.57 -36.09 11.09
N ASN A 256 17.62 -37.40 10.85
CA ASN A 256 17.33 -38.01 9.55
C ASN A 256 15.96 -38.72 9.55
N VAL A 257 14.98 -38.12 8.87
CA VAL A 257 13.58 -38.58 8.87
C VAL A 257 13.13 -39.04 7.48
N PRO A 258 12.28 -40.07 7.38
CA PRO A 258 11.68 -40.44 6.10
C PRO A 258 10.71 -39.34 5.66
N ALA A 259 10.73 -38.93 4.40
CA ALA A 259 9.78 -37.98 3.82
C ALA A 259 9.02 -38.64 2.66
N ARG A 260 7.70 -38.47 2.66
CA ARG A 260 6.84 -39.03 1.61
C ARG A 260 7.07 -38.34 0.26
N ALA A 261 7.07 -39.11 -0.82
CA ALA A 261 7.27 -38.60 -2.19
C ALA A 261 6.35 -37.44 -2.58
N TRP A 262 5.07 -37.47 -2.20
CA TRP A 262 4.12 -36.39 -2.53
C TRP A 262 4.49 -35.07 -1.83
N TRP A 263 5.00 -35.14 -0.60
CA TRP A 263 5.39 -33.93 0.14
C TRP A 263 6.66 -33.34 -0.44
N LEU A 264 7.60 -34.20 -0.87
CA LEU A 264 8.79 -33.75 -1.60
C LEU A 264 8.44 -33.11 -2.94
N ASN A 265 7.45 -33.65 -3.66
CA ASN A 265 6.96 -33.04 -4.88
C ASN A 265 6.29 -31.69 -4.63
N TYR A 266 5.50 -31.60 -3.56
CA TYR A 266 4.94 -30.34 -3.08
C TYR A 266 6.04 -29.31 -2.79
N MET A 267 7.07 -29.66 -2.00
CA MET A 267 8.19 -28.77 -1.67
C MET A 267 8.99 -28.38 -2.92
N LYS A 268 9.21 -29.31 -3.86
CA LYS A 268 9.87 -29.03 -5.14
C LYS A 268 9.09 -27.99 -5.96
N ARG A 269 7.79 -28.22 -6.17
CA ARG A 269 6.91 -27.29 -6.90
C ARG A 269 6.82 -25.93 -6.20
N MET A 270 6.78 -25.92 -4.87
CA MET A 270 6.79 -24.69 -4.09
C MET A 270 8.11 -23.93 -4.27
N GLY A 271 9.24 -24.63 -4.27
CA GLY A 271 10.55 -24.01 -4.55
C GLY A 271 10.65 -23.41 -5.94
N GLU A 272 10.07 -24.06 -6.96
CA GLU A 272 9.96 -23.51 -8.32
C GLU A 272 9.07 -22.26 -8.36
N ALA A 273 7.92 -22.30 -7.70
CA ALA A 273 7.01 -21.16 -7.60
C ALA A 273 7.62 -19.98 -6.82
N LEU A 274 8.32 -20.24 -5.72
CA LEU A 274 9.02 -19.23 -4.91
C LEU A 274 10.22 -18.63 -5.65
N LYS A 275 10.88 -19.41 -6.51
CA LYS A 275 11.92 -18.88 -7.39
C LYS A 275 11.35 -17.83 -8.34
N GLU A 276 10.15 -18.04 -8.86
CA GLU A 276 9.49 -17.08 -9.77
C GLU A 276 8.85 -15.90 -9.02
N ARG A 277 8.26 -16.14 -7.85
CA ARG A 277 7.59 -15.13 -7.02
C ARG A 277 7.98 -15.33 -5.55
N PRO A 278 9.08 -14.72 -5.07
CA PRO A 278 9.58 -14.90 -3.71
C PRO A 278 8.76 -14.10 -2.69
N SER A 279 7.51 -14.49 -2.48
CA SER A 279 6.58 -13.80 -1.58
C SER A 279 5.75 -14.81 -0.77
N LEU A 280 5.27 -14.38 0.40
CA LEU A 280 4.37 -15.17 1.23
C LEU A 280 3.06 -15.50 0.51
N ALA A 281 2.59 -14.62 -0.39
CA ALA A 281 1.39 -14.85 -1.20
C ALA A 281 1.54 -16.09 -2.11
N THR A 282 2.76 -16.49 -2.47
CA THR A 282 3.03 -17.70 -3.26
C THR A 282 2.67 -18.97 -2.48
N LEU A 283 2.91 -19.01 -1.16
CA LEU A 283 2.47 -20.11 -0.29
C LEU A 283 0.94 -20.22 -0.24
N MET A 284 0.24 -19.13 -0.59
CA MET A 284 -1.21 -19.03 -0.55
C MET A 284 -1.92 -19.64 -1.76
N LYS A 285 -1.18 -19.95 -2.83
CA LYS A 285 -1.73 -20.44 -4.10
C LYS A 285 -2.33 -21.85 -3.99
N ARG A 286 -3.60 -21.98 -4.40
CA ARG A 286 -4.42 -23.20 -4.23
C ARG A 286 -3.93 -24.37 -5.11
N ASP A 287 -3.50 -24.08 -6.32
CA ASP A 287 -2.99 -25.04 -7.32
C ASP A 287 -1.75 -25.81 -6.85
N LEU A 288 -0.97 -25.21 -5.95
CA LEU A 288 0.17 -25.86 -5.30
C LEU A 288 -0.26 -26.87 -4.22
N MET A 289 -1.46 -26.72 -3.66
CA MET A 289 -2.02 -27.62 -2.63
C MET A 289 -2.89 -28.74 -3.22
N GLU A 290 -3.22 -28.71 -4.52
CA GLU A 290 -4.15 -29.69 -5.13
C GLU A 290 -3.69 -31.14 -4.97
N GLU A 291 -2.39 -31.41 -5.09
CA GLU A 291 -1.84 -32.75 -4.90
C GLU A 291 -1.97 -33.22 -3.44
N VAL A 292 -1.81 -32.30 -2.49
CA VAL A 292 -2.02 -32.57 -1.07
C VAL A 292 -3.47 -32.99 -0.84
N PHE A 293 -4.42 -32.23 -1.39
CA PHE A 293 -5.84 -32.53 -1.27
C PHE A 293 -6.21 -33.86 -1.95
N GLU A 294 -5.68 -34.15 -3.14
CA GLU A 294 -5.99 -35.40 -3.84
C GLU A 294 -5.46 -36.63 -3.09
N LYS A 295 -4.27 -36.53 -2.49
CA LYS A 295 -3.73 -37.60 -1.63
C LYS A 295 -4.51 -37.78 -0.33
N THR A 296 -5.13 -36.73 0.20
CA THR A 296 -5.95 -36.85 1.40
C THR A 296 -7.25 -37.63 1.18
N LYS A 297 -7.74 -37.73 -0.06
CA LYS A 297 -8.94 -38.51 -0.41
C LYS A 297 -8.68 -40.02 -0.49
N THR A 298 -7.44 -40.41 -0.78
CA THR A 298 -7.07 -41.80 -1.12
C THR A 298 -6.52 -42.59 0.06
N CYS A 299 -6.35 -41.96 1.24
CA CYS A 299 -5.77 -42.56 2.43
C CYS A 299 -6.60 -42.28 3.69
N ALA A 300 -6.75 -43.27 4.57
CA ALA A 300 -7.35 -43.11 5.91
C ALA A 300 -6.62 -42.07 6.79
N CYS A 301 -5.37 -41.72 6.43
CA CYS A 301 -4.56 -40.67 7.06
C CYS A 301 -4.92 -39.24 6.61
N GLY A 302 -5.84 -39.07 5.65
CA GLY A 302 -6.11 -37.79 4.99
C GLY A 302 -6.47 -36.64 5.92
N ARG A 303 -7.33 -36.86 6.92
CA ARG A 303 -7.73 -35.80 7.86
C ARG A 303 -6.55 -35.25 8.68
N LYS A 304 -5.67 -36.14 9.15
CA LYS A 304 -4.46 -35.75 9.88
C LYS A 304 -3.52 -34.96 8.96
N THR A 305 -3.33 -35.41 7.72
CA THR A 305 -2.48 -34.72 6.75
C THR A 305 -2.93 -33.29 6.47
N ILE A 306 -4.23 -33.01 6.39
CA ILE A 306 -4.70 -31.62 6.20
C ILE A 306 -4.30 -30.75 7.40
N LEU A 307 -4.55 -31.21 8.63
CA LEU A 307 -4.20 -30.45 9.83
C LEU A 307 -2.69 -30.22 9.94
N ASP A 308 -1.90 -31.26 9.70
CA ASP A 308 -0.44 -31.19 9.72
C ASP A 308 0.10 -30.24 8.64
N MET A 309 -0.53 -30.19 7.47
CA MET A 309 -0.13 -29.26 6.40
C MET A 309 -0.51 -27.81 6.70
N LEU A 310 -1.63 -27.56 7.39
CA LEU A 310 -1.97 -26.21 7.86
C LEU A 310 -0.96 -25.72 8.89
N GLU A 311 -0.62 -26.56 9.88
CA GLU A 311 0.41 -26.24 10.86
C GLU A 311 1.78 -26.02 10.19
N PHE A 312 2.17 -26.92 9.28
CA PHE A 312 3.43 -26.79 8.54
C PHE A 312 3.50 -25.49 7.75
N ARG A 313 2.40 -25.05 7.15
CA ARG A 313 2.35 -23.80 6.38
C ARG A 313 2.65 -22.57 7.24
N GLU A 314 2.16 -22.52 8.47
CA GLU A 314 2.46 -21.41 9.38
C GLU A 314 3.96 -21.36 9.71
N ILE A 315 4.57 -22.51 10.01
CA ILE A 315 6.01 -22.60 10.28
C ILE A 315 6.82 -22.22 9.02
N PHE A 316 6.41 -22.71 7.84
CA PHE A 316 7.04 -22.38 6.58
C PHE A 316 6.92 -20.89 6.24
N SER A 317 5.76 -20.28 6.48
CA SER A 317 5.54 -18.85 6.29
C SER A 317 6.45 -18.02 7.18
N ALA A 318 6.60 -18.39 8.45
CA ALA A 318 7.47 -17.69 9.40
C ALA A 318 8.95 -17.79 8.99
N GLU A 319 9.42 -18.98 8.61
CA GLU A 319 10.82 -19.14 8.15
C GLU A 319 11.06 -18.40 6.83
N LEU A 320 10.10 -18.45 5.89
CA LEU A 320 10.22 -17.73 4.62
C LEU A 320 10.30 -16.21 4.83
N ASP A 321 9.43 -15.64 5.66
CA ASP A 321 9.45 -14.20 5.93
C ASP A 321 10.74 -13.76 6.62
N LYS A 322 11.22 -14.57 7.58
CA LYS A 322 12.50 -14.34 8.25
C LYS A 322 13.64 -14.28 7.24
N ARG A 323 13.77 -15.30 6.38
CA ARG A 323 14.86 -15.41 5.41
C ARG A 323 14.82 -14.33 4.34
N ILE A 324 13.63 -13.96 3.87
CA ILE A 324 13.48 -12.84 2.92
C ILE A 324 13.84 -11.51 3.60
N SER A 325 13.47 -11.33 4.87
CA SER A 325 13.75 -10.08 5.61
C SER A 325 15.24 -9.91 5.98
N GLU A 326 16.03 -10.99 5.98
CA GLU A 326 17.49 -10.94 6.09
C GLU A 326 18.17 -10.41 4.80
N VAL A 327 17.46 -10.38 3.66
CA VAL A 327 17.98 -9.82 2.41
C VAL A 327 17.79 -8.31 2.43
N GLU A 328 18.88 -7.57 2.46
CA GLU A 328 18.85 -6.10 2.44
C GLU A 328 18.89 -5.54 1.01
N LEU A 329 18.01 -4.58 0.74
CA LEU A 329 18.09 -3.74 -0.46
C LEU A 329 18.85 -2.45 -0.13
N VAL A 330 20.05 -2.27 -0.66
CA VAL A 330 20.81 -1.02 -0.50
C VAL A 330 20.48 -0.08 -1.65
N LEU A 331 19.81 1.04 -1.37
CA LEU A 331 19.52 2.10 -2.35
C LEU A 331 20.54 3.24 -2.22
N ASN A 332 20.69 4.00 -3.30
CA ASN A 332 21.42 5.27 -3.29
C ASN A 332 20.46 6.33 -3.83
N LEU A 333 19.79 7.03 -2.91
CA LEU A 333 18.75 8.02 -3.20
C LEU A 333 19.21 9.43 -2.89
#